data_AF-A0A963MAS2-F1
#
_entry.id   AF-A0A963MAS2-F1
#
_cell.length_a   1.000
_cell.length_b   1.000
_cell.length_c   1.000
_cell.angle_alpha   90.00
_cell.angle_beta   90.00
_cell.angle_gamma   90.00
#
_symmetry.space_group_name_H-M   'P 1'
#
loop_
_entity.id
_entity.type
_entity.pdbx_description
1 polymer ?
#
loop_
_entity_poly.entity_id
_entity_poly.type
_entity_poly.pdbx_seq_one_letter_code
_entity_poly.pdbx_strand_id
1 'polypeptide(L)'
;MKLNRMYLVVLGVLFSGCTTPSQVPIVKTDVVRVYPDLPDIEPLPPLTLMPFEWDYPRDTTKRVPKSTSKCLETPGQQRDESYWERCSEHPPLGNSNIFMGFSREDFETFLVNNEKIRARLLQYKARIDEINRQRAMWRQKNAETQQKLLSDPTEKQ
;
A
#
# COMPACT_ATOMS: atom_id res chain seq x y z
N MET A 1 4.74 -22.18 -91.13
CA MET A 1 4.10 -22.65 -89.89
C MET A 1 3.48 -21.45 -89.18
N LYS A 2 2.15 -21.30 -89.24
CA LYS A 2 1.42 -20.22 -88.56
C LYS A 2 1.20 -20.65 -87.10
N LEU A 3 2.12 -20.27 -86.20
CA LEU A 3 1.96 -20.49 -84.78
C LEU A 3 0.80 -19.62 -84.29
N ASN A 4 -0.28 -20.28 -83.89
CA ASN A 4 -1.58 -19.72 -83.54
C ASN A 4 -1.48 -18.67 -82.42
N ARG A 5 -1.66 -17.40 -82.77
CA ARG A 5 -1.87 -16.27 -81.83
C ARG A 5 -2.99 -16.53 -80.81
N MET A 6 -3.90 -17.45 -81.11
CA MET A 6 -4.99 -17.86 -80.22
C MET A 6 -4.49 -18.57 -78.95
N TYR A 7 -3.38 -19.33 -79.02
CA TYR A 7 -2.82 -20.01 -77.83
C TYR A 7 -2.17 -19.04 -76.84
N LEU A 8 -1.57 -17.95 -77.33
CA LEU A 8 -0.97 -16.91 -76.46
C LEU A 8 -2.03 -16.12 -75.69
N VAL A 9 -3.21 -15.90 -76.28
CA VAL A 9 -4.31 -15.21 -75.60
C VAL A 9 -4.96 -16.12 -74.55
N VAL A 10 -5.11 -17.42 -74.84
CA VAL A 10 -5.64 -18.39 -73.87
C VAL A 10 -4.69 -18.60 -72.69
N LEU A 11 -3.37 -18.62 -72.92
CA LEU A 11 -2.39 -18.67 -71.82
C LEU A 11 -2.44 -17.41 -70.94
N GLY A 12 -2.65 -16.22 -71.52
CA GLY A 12 -2.74 -14.97 -70.76
C GLY A 12 -3.96 -14.90 -69.83
N VAL A 13 -5.08 -15.51 -70.22
CA VAL A 13 -6.31 -15.56 -69.40
C VAL A 13 -6.21 -16.62 -68.28
N LEU A 14 -5.45 -17.70 -68.50
CA LEU A 14 -5.23 -18.72 -67.47
C LEU A 14 -4.30 -18.25 -66.33
N PHE A 15 -3.40 -17.30 -66.59
CA PHE A 15 -2.51 -16.72 -65.56
C PHE A 15 -3.12 -15.52 -64.80
N SER A 16 -4.33 -15.08 -65.14
CA SER A 16 -5.02 -13.97 -64.46
C SER A 16 -6.06 -14.43 -63.43
N GLY A 17 -6.08 -15.73 -63.09
CA GLY A 17 -6.95 -16.30 -62.06
C GLY A 17 -6.42 -16.11 -60.64
N CYS A 18 -7.02 -15.15 -59.92
CA CYS A 18 -7.11 -15.04 -58.46
C CYS A 18 -5.83 -15.02 -57.62
N THR A 19 -5.23 -13.83 -57.49
CA THR A 19 -4.48 -13.43 -56.28
C THR A 19 -5.26 -12.37 -55.50
N THR A 20 -6.47 -12.69 -55.07
CA THR A 20 -7.06 -12.00 -53.93
C THR A 20 -6.58 -12.74 -52.68
N PRO A 21 -5.67 -12.18 -51.87
CA PRO A 21 -5.44 -12.74 -50.55
C PRO A 21 -6.79 -12.68 -49.84
N SER A 22 -7.36 -13.86 -49.56
CA SER A 22 -8.49 -13.97 -48.65
C SER A 22 -8.00 -13.34 -47.34
N GLN A 23 -8.40 -12.10 -47.10
CA GLN A 23 -8.22 -11.46 -45.81
C GLN A 23 -9.12 -12.25 -44.88
N VAL A 24 -8.56 -13.30 -44.28
CA VAL A 24 -9.18 -13.99 -43.16
C VAL A 24 -9.57 -12.88 -42.19
N PRO A 25 -10.86 -12.69 -41.89
CA PRO A 25 -11.26 -11.64 -40.97
C PRO A 25 -10.53 -11.90 -39.65
N ILE A 26 -9.58 -11.03 -39.32
CA ILE A 26 -8.90 -11.06 -38.02
C ILE A 26 -9.97 -10.61 -37.03
N VAL A 27 -10.68 -11.59 -36.46
CA VAL A 27 -11.58 -11.34 -35.34
C VAL A 27 -10.67 -10.90 -34.19
N LYS A 28 -10.61 -9.59 -33.94
CA LYS A 28 -10.08 -9.07 -32.68
C LYS A 28 -11.01 -9.56 -31.58
N THR A 29 -10.63 -10.63 -30.91
CA THR A 29 -11.22 -10.99 -29.63
C THR A 29 -10.63 -10.05 -28.59
N ASP A 30 -11.30 -8.93 -28.35
CA ASP A 30 -11.01 -8.11 -27.18
C ASP A 30 -11.43 -8.92 -25.95
N VAL A 31 -10.47 -9.61 -25.34
CA VAL A 31 -10.67 -10.30 -24.06
C VAL A 31 -10.79 -9.22 -22.99
N VAL A 32 -12.01 -8.70 -22.80
CA VAL A 32 -12.32 -7.80 -21.70
C VAL A 32 -12.25 -8.63 -20.42
N ARG A 33 -11.12 -8.55 -19.72
CA ARG A 33 -11.03 -9.04 -18.34
C ARG A 33 -11.80 -8.08 -17.45
N VAL A 34 -13.08 -8.36 -17.27
CA VAL A 34 -13.89 -7.74 -16.21
C VAL A 34 -13.41 -8.34 -14.90
N TYR A 35 -12.55 -7.60 -14.19
CA TYR A 35 -12.34 -7.87 -12.77
C TYR A 35 -13.58 -7.36 -12.03
N PRO A 36 -14.19 -8.15 -11.14
CA PRO A 36 -15.25 -7.62 -10.31
C PRO A 36 -14.67 -6.47 -9.48
N ASP A 37 -15.49 -5.44 -9.27
CA ASP A 37 -15.17 -4.44 -8.26
C ASP A 37 -14.98 -5.15 -6.93
N LEU A 38 -13.79 -4.99 -6.33
CA LEU A 38 -13.57 -5.45 -4.98
C LEU A 38 -14.56 -4.69 -4.07
N PRO A 39 -15.17 -5.34 -3.08
CA PRO A 39 -16.08 -4.64 -2.18
C PRO A 39 -15.33 -3.47 -1.55
N ASP A 40 -15.99 -2.31 -1.46
CA ASP A 40 -15.40 -1.12 -0.85
C ASP A 40 -14.93 -1.46 0.56
N ILE A 41 -13.62 -1.28 0.78
CA ILE A 41 -13.01 -1.56 2.06
C ILE A 41 -13.05 -0.25 2.85
N GLU A 42 -13.99 -0.16 3.79
CA GLU A 42 -13.98 0.92 4.77
C GLU A 42 -12.62 0.92 5.49
N PRO A 43 -11.88 2.04 5.48
CA PRO A 43 -10.62 2.14 6.19
C PRO A 43 -10.88 2.04 7.69
N LEU A 44 -10.03 1.29 8.40
CA LEU A 44 -10.07 1.31 9.86
C LEU A 44 -9.78 2.73 10.36
N PRO A 45 -10.46 3.19 11.43
CA PRO A 45 -10.20 4.49 12.01
C PRO A 45 -8.73 4.58 12.46
N PRO A 46 -8.10 5.77 12.36
CA PRO A 46 -6.70 5.95 12.72
C PRO A 46 -6.46 5.56 14.18
N LEU A 47 -5.30 4.95 14.44
CA LEU A 47 -4.91 4.54 15.77
C LEU A 47 -4.33 5.73 16.54
N THR A 48 -5.03 6.19 17.58
CA THR A 48 -4.54 7.25 18.47
C THR A 48 -3.76 6.64 19.63
N LEU A 49 -2.47 6.93 19.67
CA LEU A 49 -1.57 6.54 20.76
C LEU A 49 -1.44 7.69 21.77
N MET A 50 -1.18 7.33 23.02
CA MET A 50 -0.84 8.30 24.06
C MET A 50 0.61 8.79 23.84
N PRO A 51 0.91 10.07 24.06
CA PRO A 51 2.27 10.57 23.98
C PRO A 51 3.11 9.97 25.12
N PHE A 52 4.35 9.62 24.83
CA PHE A 52 5.35 9.22 25.82
C PHE A 52 6.72 9.71 25.37
N GLU A 53 7.61 9.93 26.32
CA GLU A 53 8.98 10.39 26.04
C GLU A 53 10.00 9.33 26.45
N TRP A 54 11.13 9.31 25.74
CA TRP A 54 12.27 8.47 26.10
C TRP A 54 13.20 9.24 27.02
N ASP A 55 13.68 8.60 28.09
CA ASP A 55 14.68 9.23 28.96
C ASP A 55 16.09 8.99 28.43
N TYR A 56 16.84 10.09 28.29
CA TYR A 56 18.19 10.12 27.78
C TYR A 56 19.17 10.51 28.89
N PRO A 57 20.43 10.01 28.84
CA PRO A 57 21.50 10.49 29.71
C PRO A 57 21.59 12.01 29.62
N ARG A 58 21.72 12.65 30.79
CA ARG A 58 21.73 14.12 30.88
C ARG A 58 23.15 14.64 31.10
N ASP A 59 23.44 15.80 30.52
CA ASP A 59 24.73 16.48 30.69
C ASP A 59 24.74 17.18 32.06
N THR A 60 25.36 16.54 33.05
CA THR A 60 25.45 17.07 34.42
C THR A 60 26.33 18.33 34.51
N THR A 61 27.12 18.64 33.47
CA THR A 61 28.00 19.82 33.44
C THR A 61 27.26 21.09 33.04
N LYS A 62 26.06 20.97 32.46
CA LYS A 62 25.26 22.10 31.97
C LYS A 62 23.92 22.18 32.67
N ARG A 63 23.46 23.41 32.90
CA ARG A 63 22.10 23.69 33.39
C ARG A 63 21.38 24.55 32.38
N VAL A 64 20.16 24.17 32.05
CA VAL A 64 19.27 24.94 31.17
C VAL A 64 17.96 25.24 31.90
N PRO A 65 17.25 26.33 31.57
CA PRO A 65 15.90 26.55 32.08
C PRO A 65 14.95 25.43 31.66
N LYS A 66 14.13 24.95 32.61
CA LYS A 66 13.01 24.04 32.32
C LYS A 66 12.08 24.62 31.26
N SER A 67 11.52 23.75 30.41
CA SER A 67 10.55 24.12 29.36
C SER A 67 9.14 24.51 29.87
N THR A 68 9.06 25.16 31.04
CA THR A 68 7.80 25.70 31.57
C THR A 68 7.75 27.21 31.34
N SER A 69 6.57 27.76 31.02
CA SER A 69 6.40 29.19 30.73
C SER A 69 7.03 30.09 31.81
N LYS A 70 6.80 29.76 33.09
CA LYS A 70 7.36 30.49 34.24
C LYS A 70 8.89 30.57 34.24
N CYS A 71 9.58 29.49 33.87
CA CYS A 71 11.04 29.46 33.86
C CYS A 71 11.60 30.13 32.59
N LEU A 72 10.95 29.96 31.44
CA LEU A 72 11.41 30.54 30.17
C LEU A 72 11.25 32.07 30.12
N GLU A 73 10.17 32.60 30.69
CA GLU A 73 9.84 34.04 30.66
C GLU A 73 10.71 34.88 31.60
N THR A 74 11.45 34.27 32.53
CA THR A 74 12.31 35.01 33.47
C THR A 74 13.53 35.59 32.72
N PRO A 75 13.71 36.93 32.71
CA PRO A 75 14.84 37.58 32.05
C PRO A 75 16.18 37.08 32.60
N GLY A 76 17.19 36.96 31.74
CA GLY A 76 18.51 36.42 32.12
C GLY A 76 19.17 37.15 33.31
N GLN A 77 18.94 38.45 33.44
CA GLN A 77 19.47 39.29 34.52
C GLN A 77 18.85 38.99 35.89
N GLN A 78 17.70 38.31 35.94
CA GLN A 78 16.96 37.95 37.17
C GLN A 78 17.14 36.47 37.54
N ARG A 79 18.04 35.75 36.86
CA ARG A 79 18.32 34.32 37.10
C ARG A 79 19.39 34.15 38.16
N ASP A 80 19.02 34.42 39.40
CA ASP A 80 19.84 34.20 40.59
C ASP A 80 19.95 32.70 40.96
N GLU A 81 20.67 32.39 42.05
CA GLU A 81 20.83 30.99 42.51
C GLU A 81 19.47 30.35 42.84
N SER A 82 18.56 31.11 43.45
CA SER A 82 17.22 30.64 43.81
C SER A 82 16.40 30.26 42.57
N TYR A 83 16.57 31.00 41.48
CA TYR A 83 15.99 30.67 40.19
C TYR A 83 16.56 29.35 39.68
N TRP A 84 17.88 29.16 39.69
CA TRP A 84 18.49 27.93 39.18
C TRP A 84 18.11 26.71 40.01
N GLU A 85 17.98 26.83 41.32
CA GLU A 85 17.48 25.73 42.17
C GLU A 85 16.06 25.27 41.77
N ARG A 86 15.17 26.21 41.43
CA ARG A 86 13.77 25.89 41.07
C ARG A 86 13.60 25.50 39.60
N CYS A 87 14.28 26.22 38.72
CA CYS A 87 14.03 26.26 37.28
C CYS A 87 15.15 25.63 36.44
N SER A 88 16.23 25.10 37.01
CA SER A 88 17.24 24.39 36.23
C SER A 88 16.85 22.93 35.96
N GLU A 89 17.25 22.45 34.79
CA GLU A 89 17.35 21.03 34.47
C GLU A 89 18.64 20.75 33.70
N HIS A 90 19.09 19.51 33.75
CA HIS A 90 20.20 19.06 32.91
C HIS A 90 19.67 18.65 31.54
N PRO A 91 20.18 19.24 30.44
CA PRO A 91 19.73 18.89 29.10
C PRO A 91 20.17 17.48 28.73
N PRO A 92 19.45 16.81 27.81
CA PRO A 92 19.88 15.51 27.28
C PRO A 92 21.22 15.63 26.55
N LEU A 93 22.07 14.61 26.67
CA LEU A 93 23.31 14.47 25.92
C LEU A 93 22.99 14.17 24.45
N GLY A 94 23.04 15.19 23.59
CA GLY A 94 22.59 15.10 22.20
C GLY A 94 23.27 14.05 21.31
N ASN A 95 24.47 13.58 21.68
CA ASN A 95 25.19 12.51 20.95
C ASN A 95 25.17 11.15 21.69
N SER A 96 24.33 11.02 22.73
CA SER A 96 24.18 9.75 23.43
C SER A 96 23.24 8.83 22.65
N ASN A 97 23.79 7.76 22.08
CA ASN A 97 23.00 6.63 21.57
C ASN A 97 22.54 5.68 22.69
N ILE A 98 22.83 6.03 23.94
CA ILE A 98 22.45 5.25 25.11
C ILE A 98 21.09 5.76 25.58
N PHE A 99 20.12 4.86 25.64
CA PHE A 99 18.79 5.10 26.21
C PHE A 99 18.81 4.65 27.68
N MET A 100 18.33 5.48 28.61
CA MET A 100 18.19 5.06 30.01
C MET A 100 16.87 4.34 30.28
N GLY A 101 15.92 4.44 29.34
CA GLY A 101 14.66 3.71 29.36
C GLY A 101 13.47 4.66 29.47
N PHE A 102 12.52 4.30 30.31
CA PHE A 102 11.28 5.03 30.53
C PHE A 102 11.20 5.51 31.97
N SER A 103 10.56 6.67 32.19
CA SER A 103 9.97 6.93 33.49
C SER A 103 8.90 5.87 33.79
N ARG A 104 8.55 5.68 35.06
CA ARG A 104 7.50 4.72 35.43
C ARG A 104 6.17 5.02 34.69
N GLU A 105 5.82 6.29 34.58
CA GLU A 105 4.60 6.77 33.92
C GLU A 105 4.65 6.55 32.40
N ASP A 106 5.80 6.84 31.77
CA ASP A 106 6.01 6.58 30.34
C ASP A 106 6.01 5.08 30.03
N PHE A 107 6.51 4.24 30.94
CA PHE A 107 6.50 2.80 30.76
C PHE A 107 5.07 2.23 30.76
N GLU A 108 4.24 2.67 31.70
CA GLU A 108 2.82 2.31 31.73
C GLU A 108 2.11 2.75 30.44
N THR A 109 2.40 3.97 29.96
CA THR A 109 1.89 4.50 28.69
C THR A 109 2.35 3.66 27.49
N PHE A 110 3.62 3.27 27.46
CA PHE A 110 4.18 2.39 26.43
C PHE A 110 3.45 1.04 26.40
N LEU A 111 3.17 0.43 27.55
CA LEU A 111 2.44 -0.84 27.63
C LEU A 111 1.02 -0.71 27.05
N VAL A 112 0.28 0.33 27.44
CA VAL A 112 -1.07 0.60 26.92
C VAL A 112 -1.05 0.82 25.39
N ASN A 113 -0.06 1.57 24.90
CA ASN A 113 0.11 1.78 23.46
C ASN A 113 0.41 0.47 22.72
N ASN A 114 1.23 -0.42 23.29
CA ASN A 114 1.52 -1.73 22.71
C ASN A 114 0.28 -2.62 22.63
N GLU A 115 -0.57 -2.60 23.67
CA GLU A 115 -1.82 -3.35 23.66
C GLU A 115 -2.76 -2.85 22.54
N LYS A 116 -2.90 -1.52 22.40
CA LYS A 116 -3.68 -0.90 21.32
C LYS A 116 -3.17 -1.27 19.94
N ILE A 117 -1.84 -1.26 19.74
CA ILE A 117 -1.20 -1.66 18.49
C ILE A 117 -1.48 -3.15 18.21
N ARG A 118 -1.34 -4.02 19.20
CA ARG A 118 -1.60 -5.46 19.05
C ARG A 118 -3.05 -5.74 18.69
N ALA A 119 -4.01 -5.09 19.35
CA ALA A 119 -5.43 -5.20 19.02
C ALA A 119 -5.69 -4.77 17.57
N ARG A 120 -5.06 -3.67 17.13
CA ARG A 120 -5.19 -3.20 15.74
C ARG A 120 -4.61 -4.18 14.72
N LEU A 121 -3.46 -4.79 15.02
CA LEU A 121 -2.86 -5.82 14.17
C LEU A 121 -3.78 -7.04 13.99
N LEU A 122 -4.47 -7.46 15.05
CA LEU A 122 -5.46 -8.54 14.97
C LEU A 122 -6.64 -8.18 14.07
N GLN A 123 -7.13 -6.94 14.15
CA GLN A 123 -8.18 -6.45 13.24
C GLN A 123 -7.74 -6.45 11.78
N TYR A 124 -6.51 -5.99 11.49
CA TYR A 124 -5.97 -6.03 10.13
C TYR A 124 -5.85 -7.47 9.61
N LYS A 125 -5.36 -8.39 10.44
CA LYS A 125 -5.25 -9.80 10.07
C LYS A 125 -6.62 -10.39 9.71
N ALA A 126 -7.62 -10.21 10.59
CA ALA A 126 -8.97 -10.70 10.33
C ALA A 126 -9.56 -10.12 9.03
N ARG A 127 -9.30 -8.84 8.74
CA ARG A 127 -9.76 -8.21 7.49
C ARG A 127 -9.07 -8.79 6.25
N ILE A 128 -7.77 -9.03 6.31
CA ILE A 128 -7.00 -9.67 5.23
C ILE A 128 -7.53 -11.07 4.97
N ASP A 129 -7.78 -11.84 6.02
CA ASP A 129 -8.30 -13.21 5.92
C ASP A 129 -9.68 -13.23 5.26
N GLU A 130 -10.56 -12.29 5.62
CA GLU A 130 -11.88 -12.16 4.98
C GLU A 130 -11.78 -11.80 3.49
N ILE A 131 -10.91 -10.84 3.13
CA ILE A 131 -10.66 -10.47 1.72
C ILE A 131 -10.16 -11.68 0.93
N ASN A 132 -9.24 -12.46 1.50
CA ASN A 132 -8.71 -13.65 0.86
C ASN A 132 -9.79 -14.73 0.69
N ARG A 133 -10.68 -14.90 1.66
CA ARG A 133 -11.84 -15.80 1.56
C ARG A 133 -12.76 -15.39 0.42
N GLN A 134 -13.08 -14.11 0.30
CA GLN A 134 -13.91 -13.58 -0.79
C GLN A 134 -13.27 -13.79 -2.16
N ARG A 135 -11.95 -13.57 -2.27
CA ARG A 135 -11.18 -13.85 -3.50
C ARG A 135 -11.21 -15.34 -3.87
N ALA A 136 -11.11 -16.23 -2.89
CA ALA A 136 -11.17 -17.67 -3.13
C ALA A 136 -12.54 -18.11 -3.66
N MET A 137 -13.63 -17.65 -3.02
CA MET A 137 -15.00 -17.92 -3.48
C MET A 137 -15.24 -17.41 -4.91
N TRP A 138 -14.71 -16.23 -5.23
CA TRP A 138 -14.81 -15.69 -6.59
C TRP A 138 -14.08 -16.56 -7.62
N ARG A 139 -12.84 -16.98 -7.34
CA ARG A 139 -12.08 -17.86 -8.25
C ARG A 139 -12.84 -19.16 -8.53
N GLN A 140 -13.46 -19.74 -7.49
CA GLN A 140 -14.27 -20.94 -7.63
C GLN A 140 -15.48 -20.70 -8.54
N LYS A 141 -16.29 -19.67 -8.25
CA LYS A 141 -17.49 -19.34 -9.04
C LYS A 141 -17.15 -19.04 -10.51
N ASN A 142 -16.02 -18.37 -10.75
CA ASN A 142 -15.57 -18.05 -12.10
C ASN A 142 -15.13 -19.31 -12.85
N ALA A 143 -14.40 -20.23 -12.20
CA ALA A 143 -14.03 -21.51 -12.79
C ALA A 143 -15.28 -22.36 -13.15
N GLU A 144 -16.28 -22.41 -12.27
CA GLU A 144 -17.56 -23.08 -12.53
C GLU A 144 -18.30 -22.45 -13.73
N THR A 145 -18.32 -21.12 -13.82
CA THR A 145 -18.93 -20.40 -14.95
C THR A 145 -18.23 -20.71 -16.26
N GLN A 146 -16.89 -20.70 -16.27
CA GLN A 146 -16.11 -21.06 -17.45
C GLN A 146 -16.34 -22.52 -17.87
N GLN A 147 -16.42 -23.44 -16.90
CA GLN A 147 -16.72 -24.84 -17.19
C GLN A 147 -18.11 -25.01 -17.81
N LYS A 148 -19.13 -24.30 -17.29
CA LYS A 148 -20.49 -24.30 -17.86
C LYS A 148 -20.51 -23.79 -19.30
N LEU A 149 -19.84 -22.67 -19.57
CA LEU A 149 -19.72 -22.09 -20.92
C LEU A 149 -19.00 -23.03 -21.91
N LEU A 150 -18.08 -23.86 -21.42
CA LEU A 150 -17.39 -24.86 -22.25
C LEU A 150 -18.22 -26.13 -22.46
N SER A 151 -19.11 -26.48 -21.51
CA SER A 151 -19.95 -27.68 -21.57
C SER A 151 -21.26 -27.50 -22.33
N ASP A 152 -21.71 -26.25 -22.54
CA ASP A 152 -22.97 -25.93 -23.21
C ASP A 152 -22.70 -25.20 -24.54
N PRO A 153 -22.58 -25.92 -25.68
CA PRO A 153 -22.18 -25.34 -26.97
C PRO A 153 -23.29 -24.51 -27.65
N THR A 154 -24.45 -24.37 -27.01
CA THR A 154 -25.69 -23.88 -27.64
C THR A 154 -25.81 -22.34 -27.71
N GLU A 155 -24.93 -21.57 -27.05
CA GLU A 155 -24.93 -20.10 -27.06
C GLU A 155 -23.95 -19.45 -28.06
N LYS A 156 -23.30 -20.24 -28.93
CA LYS A 156 -22.55 -19.72 -30.08
C LYS A 156 -23.43 -19.69 -31.34
N GLN A 157 -24.46 -18.85 -31.36
CA GLN A 157 -25.14 -18.42 -32.59
C GLN A 157 -25.37 -16.91 -32.56
#